data_AF-A0A0C3KWD7-F1
#
_entry.id   AF-A0A0C3KWD7-F1
#
_cell.length_a   1.000
_cell.length_b   1.000
_cell.length_c   1.000
_cell.angle_alpha   90.00
_cell.angle_beta   90.00
_cell.angle_gamma   90.00
#
_symmetry.space_group_name_H-M   'P 1'
#
loop_
_entity.id
_entity.type
_entity.pdbx_description
1 polymer ?
#
loop_
_entity_poly.entity_id
_entity_poly.type
_entity_poly.pdbx_seq_one_letter_code
_entity_poly.pdbx_strand_id
1 'polypeptide(L)'
;MSGLKWWENKTVPAAVHNYLFKIFVAHCNRVHFYFNQTAFEYRMESTDPATQPHPCYLNAIYLMACYFTSLDLGPFPYLGDHEELFLGRAQGSLTESLAMSDRLMDFVRGSSLVTIYLLMRGRYLEGYHVHCGTARFALSCGLHRINSNELQEAQDDHSTSNIGYLLSPPETEVELGDRLNAFWQIYWCDKLLSTLMGFVAALPGQAESPDGIASVFPREIEYYEDNLRTSGNDTILDLLSPQSIATVSTNQQTDSSFAMVLKALTLLEQANRLGHMHRSKPSESNIAALKELHVATDRFAATIPAVTAPDEIVEESSASDPTSIAVLMARTITLGALLAMNNTTATTDAQAYNARLTSAGYIASLVFYFGPENYGNADLATGVRDPWMSLKAFN
;
A
#
# COMPACT_ATOMS: atom_id res chain seq x y z
N MET A 1 -36.62 8.84 29.90
CA MET A 1 -36.42 8.62 28.46
C MET A 1 -35.07 7.93 28.30
N SER A 2 -35.06 6.62 28.13
CA SER A 2 -33.83 5.88 27.79
C SER A 2 -33.37 6.38 26.42
N GLY A 3 -32.29 7.16 26.39
CA GLY A 3 -31.72 7.62 25.12
C GLY A 3 -31.38 6.41 24.26
N LEU A 4 -31.85 6.40 23.01
CA LEU A 4 -31.43 5.39 22.03
C LEU A 4 -29.91 5.29 22.05
N LYS A 5 -29.41 4.07 22.02
CA LYS A 5 -27.97 3.84 21.93
C LYS A 5 -27.48 4.47 20.62
N TRP A 6 -26.38 5.20 20.65
CA TRP A 6 -25.95 6.00 19.48
C TRP A 6 -25.71 5.14 18.23
N TRP A 7 -25.33 3.87 18.43
CA TRP A 7 -25.07 2.90 17.37
C TRP A 7 -26.33 2.35 16.69
N GLU A 8 -27.51 2.60 17.25
CA GLU A 8 -28.80 2.26 16.62
C GLU A 8 -29.24 3.32 15.60
N ASN A 9 -28.64 4.51 15.63
CA ASN A 9 -28.96 5.61 14.70
C ASN A 9 -28.15 5.50 13.40
N LYS A 10 -28.76 5.88 12.27
CA LYS A 10 -28.08 5.97 10.97
C LYS A 10 -26.89 6.94 11.01
N THR A 11 -27.02 8.03 11.78
CA THR A 11 -25.98 9.04 11.98
C THR A 11 -25.20 8.80 13.26
N VAL A 12 -23.86 8.88 13.16
CA VAL A 12 -22.97 8.82 14.32
C VAL A 12 -22.91 10.21 14.96
N PRO A 13 -23.07 10.35 16.29
CA PRO A 13 -22.94 11.65 16.94
C PRO A 13 -21.57 12.29 16.71
N ALA A 14 -21.52 13.61 16.53
CA ALA A 14 -20.29 14.35 16.22
C ALA A 14 -19.12 14.07 17.18
N ALA A 15 -19.38 13.90 18.48
CA ALA A 15 -18.34 13.56 19.45
C ALA A 15 -17.72 12.18 19.20
N VAL A 16 -18.54 11.18 18.86
CA VAL A 16 -18.09 9.82 18.55
C VAL A 16 -17.36 9.80 17.20
N HIS A 17 -17.91 10.52 16.22
CA HIS A 17 -17.30 10.74 14.92
C HIS A 17 -15.87 11.27 15.02
N ASN A 18 -15.70 12.43 15.65
CA ASN A 18 -14.40 13.10 15.75
C ASN A 18 -13.39 12.23 16.50
N TYR A 19 -13.87 11.45 17.47
CA TYR A 19 -13.03 10.55 18.24
C TYR A 19 -12.54 9.34 17.42
N LEU A 20 -13.45 8.66 16.69
CA LEU A 20 -13.07 7.57 15.79
C LEU A 20 -12.12 8.04 14.69
N PHE A 21 -12.38 9.22 14.13
CA PHE A 21 -11.48 9.81 13.14
C PHE A 21 -10.08 10.07 13.71
N LYS A 22 -9.98 10.59 14.94
CA LYS A 22 -8.69 10.79 15.62
C LYS A 22 -7.93 9.47 15.83
N ILE A 23 -8.62 8.39 16.19
CA ILE A 23 -8.00 7.06 16.30
C ILE A 23 -7.50 6.59 14.92
N PHE A 24 -8.31 6.74 13.88
CA PHE A 24 -7.91 6.36 12.53
C PHE A 24 -6.65 7.09 12.07
N VAL A 25 -6.62 8.43 12.17
CA VAL A 25 -5.47 9.25 11.79
C VAL A 25 -4.20 8.84 12.54
N ALA A 26 -4.31 8.51 13.83
CA ALA A 26 -3.17 8.09 14.64
C ALA A 26 -2.53 6.76 14.18
N HIS A 27 -3.24 5.95 13.39
CA HIS A 27 -2.84 4.57 13.06
C HIS A 27 -2.94 4.21 11.57
N CYS A 28 -3.44 5.09 10.70
CA CYS A 28 -3.70 4.78 9.29
C CYS A 28 -2.42 4.49 8.49
N ASN A 29 -1.29 5.06 8.88
CA ASN A 29 0.03 4.76 8.32
C ASN A 29 0.47 3.30 8.53
N ARG A 30 -0.02 2.62 9.58
CA ARG A 30 0.28 1.20 9.85
C ARG A 30 -0.31 0.26 8.81
N VAL A 31 -1.28 0.75 8.04
CA VAL A 31 -1.90 0.03 6.91
C VAL A 31 -1.61 0.71 5.58
N HIS A 32 -0.55 1.53 5.53
CA HIS A 32 -0.14 2.31 4.36
C HIS A 32 -1.30 3.11 3.74
N PHE A 33 -2.17 3.67 4.57
CA PHE A 33 -3.23 4.57 4.13
C PHE A 33 -2.76 6.01 4.29
N TYR A 34 -2.53 6.67 3.16
CA TYR A 34 -2.06 8.05 3.06
C TYR A 34 -3.09 8.87 2.28
N PHE A 35 -3.45 10.02 2.83
CA PHE A 35 -4.43 10.95 2.27
C PHE A 35 -4.17 12.36 2.81
N ASN A 36 -4.61 13.38 2.08
CA ASN A 36 -4.54 14.74 2.59
C ASN A 36 -5.56 14.96 3.73
N GLN A 37 -5.07 14.99 4.98
CA GLN A 37 -5.92 15.12 6.16
C GLN A 37 -6.66 16.46 6.20
N THR A 38 -5.97 17.56 5.89
CA THR A 38 -6.56 18.91 5.88
C THR A 38 -7.72 19.04 4.91
N ALA A 39 -7.54 18.54 3.68
CA ALA A 39 -8.58 18.52 2.65
C ALA A 39 -9.76 17.62 3.06
N PHE A 40 -9.48 16.49 3.71
CA PHE A 40 -10.53 15.61 4.20
C PHE A 40 -11.34 16.24 5.34
N GLU A 41 -10.69 16.90 6.30
CA GLU A 41 -11.34 17.65 7.39
C GLU A 41 -12.21 18.78 6.83
N TYR A 42 -11.71 19.52 5.84
CA TYR A 42 -12.51 20.52 5.13
C TYR A 42 -13.77 19.92 4.51
N ARG A 43 -13.67 18.76 3.87
CA ARG A 43 -14.85 18.06 3.32
C ARG A 43 -15.83 17.66 4.41
N MET A 44 -15.35 17.19 5.57
CA MET A 44 -16.21 16.81 6.71
C MET A 44 -16.99 18.00 7.28
N GLU A 45 -16.40 19.19 7.27
CA GLU A 45 -17.03 20.43 7.75
C GLU A 45 -17.93 21.11 6.70
N SER A 46 -17.88 20.66 5.45
CA SER A 46 -18.66 21.26 4.37
C SER A 46 -20.16 21.17 4.64
N THR A 47 -20.87 22.26 4.33
CA THR A 47 -22.34 22.30 4.38
C THR A 47 -22.99 21.76 3.10
N ASP A 48 -22.21 21.59 2.03
CA ASP A 48 -22.65 21.02 0.77
C ASP A 48 -22.56 19.48 0.81
N PRO A 49 -23.68 18.75 0.71
CA PRO A 49 -23.70 17.29 0.71
C PRO A 49 -22.89 16.65 -0.42
N ALA A 50 -22.69 17.33 -1.55
CA ALA A 50 -21.90 16.80 -2.66
C ALA A 50 -20.39 16.83 -2.36
N THR A 51 -19.94 17.84 -1.61
CA THR A 51 -18.55 17.99 -1.18
C THR A 51 -18.20 17.06 0.00
N GLN A 52 -19.17 16.75 0.87
CA GLN A 52 -18.97 15.88 2.03
C GLN A 52 -18.40 14.49 1.63
N PRO A 53 -17.65 13.82 2.50
CA PRO A 53 -17.23 12.44 2.27
C PRO A 53 -18.43 11.50 2.14
N HIS A 54 -18.39 10.60 1.15
CA HIS A 54 -19.44 9.62 0.99
C HIS A 54 -19.53 8.72 2.25
N PRO A 55 -20.74 8.32 2.70
CA PRO A 55 -20.91 7.45 3.86
C PRO A 55 -20.11 6.14 3.80
N CYS A 56 -19.81 5.63 2.60
CA CYS A 56 -19.01 4.40 2.45
C CYS A 56 -17.59 4.59 3.00
N TYR A 57 -16.97 5.73 2.71
CA TYR A 57 -15.61 6.02 3.14
C TYR A 57 -15.57 6.35 4.64
N LEU A 58 -16.55 7.13 5.13
CA LEU A 58 -16.68 7.42 6.56
C LEU A 58 -16.87 6.16 7.40
N ASN A 59 -17.80 5.26 7.01
CA ASN A 59 -18.02 4.02 7.76
C ASN A 59 -16.79 3.09 7.68
N ALA A 60 -16.04 3.09 6.58
CA ALA A 60 -14.79 2.33 6.49
C ALA A 60 -13.69 2.90 7.40
N ILE A 61 -13.58 4.23 7.52
CA ILE A 61 -12.70 4.90 8.49
C ILE A 61 -13.09 4.51 9.93
N TYR A 62 -14.39 4.53 10.25
CA TYR A 62 -14.88 4.14 11.59
C TYR A 62 -14.62 2.66 11.89
N LEU A 63 -14.81 1.80 10.89
CA LEU A 63 -14.47 0.38 10.98
C LEU A 63 -13.00 0.17 11.35
N MET A 64 -12.08 0.86 10.66
CA MET A 64 -10.66 0.78 10.96
C MET A 64 -10.32 1.34 12.34
N ALA A 65 -10.96 2.43 12.77
CA ALA A 65 -10.79 2.96 14.12
C ALA A 65 -11.24 1.96 15.21
N CYS A 66 -12.36 1.28 14.99
CA CYS A 66 -12.83 0.19 15.86
C CYS A 66 -11.83 -0.98 15.87
N TYR A 67 -11.32 -1.37 14.70
CA TYR A 67 -10.27 -2.39 14.59
C TYR A 67 -9.02 -2.02 15.39
N PHE A 68 -8.47 -0.81 15.23
CA PHE A 68 -7.30 -0.37 16.00
C PHE A 68 -7.57 -0.37 17.50
N THR A 69 -8.79 -0.01 17.90
CA THR A 69 -9.19 -0.08 19.31
C THR A 69 -9.25 -1.52 19.84
N SER A 70 -9.66 -2.48 19.02
CA SER A 70 -9.69 -3.91 19.37
C SER A 70 -8.29 -4.53 19.56
N LEU A 71 -7.26 -3.87 19.05
CA LEU A 71 -5.84 -4.22 19.26
C LEU A 71 -5.25 -3.57 20.52
N ASP A 72 -6.08 -3.01 21.39
CA ASP A 72 -5.67 -2.21 22.55
C ASP A 72 -4.81 -0.98 22.20
N LEU A 73 -4.91 -0.48 20.96
CA LEU A 73 -4.23 0.75 20.51
C LEU A 73 -5.06 2.01 20.79
N GLY A 74 -6.20 1.85 21.48
CA GLY A 74 -7.16 2.91 21.77
C GLY A 74 -7.55 2.97 23.25
N PRO A 75 -7.94 4.13 23.80
CA PRO A 75 -8.32 4.29 25.21
C PRO A 75 -9.62 3.59 25.65
N PHE A 76 -10.49 3.18 24.71
CA PHE A 76 -11.86 2.74 24.99
C PHE A 76 -12.21 1.40 24.31
N PRO A 77 -11.91 0.25 24.95
CA PRO A 77 -12.05 -1.07 24.34
C PRO A 77 -13.44 -1.39 23.77
N TYR A 78 -14.52 -0.83 24.35
CA TYR A 78 -15.90 -1.06 23.90
C TYR A 78 -16.18 -0.59 22.47
N LEU A 79 -15.35 0.32 21.91
CA LEU A 79 -15.51 0.71 20.51
C LEU A 79 -15.15 -0.43 19.55
N GLY A 80 -14.29 -1.37 19.97
CA GLY A 80 -14.00 -2.59 19.21
C GLY A 80 -15.23 -3.47 18.98
N ASP A 81 -16.22 -3.42 19.88
CA ASP A 81 -17.47 -4.20 19.74
C ASP A 81 -18.34 -3.74 18.56
N HIS A 82 -18.00 -2.60 17.93
CA HIS A 82 -18.78 -1.98 16.85
C HIS A 82 -18.20 -2.24 15.45
N GLU A 83 -17.19 -3.09 15.32
CA GLU A 83 -16.60 -3.42 14.01
C GLU A 83 -17.63 -3.98 13.02
N GLU A 84 -18.39 -5.02 13.40
CA GLU A 84 -19.38 -5.63 12.49
C GLU A 84 -20.50 -4.64 12.09
N LEU A 85 -20.84 -3.70 12.99
CA LEU A 85 -21.78 -2.62 12.67
C LEU A 85 -21.25 -1.73 11.54
N PHE A 86 -20.01 -1.26 11.67
CA PHE A 86 -19.42 -0.36 10.67
C PHE A 86 -19.04 -1.08 9.39
N LEU A 87 -18.69 -2.37 9.45
CA LEU A 87 -18.51 -3.21 8.26
C LEU A 87 -19.81 -3.29 7.46
N GLY A 88 -20.93 -3.65 8.10
CA GLY A 88 -22.23 -3.72 7.43
C GLY A 88 -22.67 -2.38 6.83
N ARG A 89 -22.44 -1.27 7.54
CA ARG A 89 -22.73 0.09 7.02
C ARG A 89 -21.85 0.45 5.84
N ALA A 90 -20.54 0.17 5.91
CA ALA A 90 -19.60 0.45 4.83
C ALA A 90 -19.98 -0.34 3.57
N GLN A 91 -20.23 -1.65 3.68
CA GLN A 91 -20.64 -2.50 2.55
C GLN A 91 -21.97 -2.04 1.92
N GLY A 92 -22.96 -1.67 2.76
CA GLY A 92 -24.23 -1.11 2.28
C GLY A 92 -24.04 0.19 1.50
N SER A 93 -23.28 1.14 2.05
CA SER A 93 -23.00 2.41 1.39
C SER A 93 -22.06 2.28 0.19
N LEU A 94 -21.18 1.29 0.12
CA LEU A 94 -20.37 0.99 -1.07
C LEU A 94 -21.28 0.58 -2.24
N THR A 95 -22.27 -0.26 -1.95
CA THR A 95 -23.26 -0.67 -2.96
C THR A 95 -24.06 0.53 -3.47
N GLU A 96 -24.45 1.44 -2.58
CA GLU A 96 -25.16 2.68 -2.93
C GLU A 96 -24.31 3.62 -3.79
N SER A 97 -23.06 3.87 -3.38
CA SER A 97 -22.12 4.72 -4.12
C SER A 97 -21.90 4.21 -5.55
N LEU A 98 -21.69 2.91 -5.71
CA LEU A 98 -21.47 2.31 -7.03
C LEU A 98 -22.74 2.34 -7.90
N ALA A 99 -23.91 2.08 -7.31
CA ALA A 99 -25.17 2.10 -8.05
C ALA A 99 -25.53 3.50 -8.56
N MET A 100 -25.13 4.55 -7.82
CA MET A 100 -25.42 5.94 -8.14
C MET A 100 -24.27 6.67 -8.84
N SER A 101 -23.13 6.01 -9.04
CA SER A 101 -21.87 6.63 -9.45
C SER A 101 -21.49 7.87 -8.61
N ASP A 102 -21.79 7.84 -7.31
CA ASP A 102 -21.60 8.96 -6.39
C ASP A 102 -20.24 8.87 -5.70
N ARG A 103 -19.40 9.91 -5.88
CA ARG A 103 -18.06 10.04 -5.27
C ARG A 103 -17.23 8.77 -5.41
N LEU A 104 -17.01 8.36 -6.64
CA LEU A 104 -16.28 7.13 -6.99
C LEU A 104 -14.89 7.01 -6.35
N MET A 105 -14.22 8.13 -6.06
CA MET A 105 -12.95 8.10 -5.32
C MET A 105 -13.11 7.67 -3.86
N ASP A 106 -14.20 8.08 -3.19
CA ASP A 106 -14.55 7.63 -1.84
C ASP A 106 -14.97 6.15 -1.85
N PHE A 107 -15.61 5.67 -2.93
CA PHE A 107 -15.87 4.24 -3.15
C PHE A 107 -14.57 3.44 -3.19
N VAL A 108 -13.59 3.89 -3.99
CA VAL A 108 -12.28 3.22 -4.12
C VAL A 108 -11.60 3.14 -2.75
N ARG A 109 -11.44 4.27 -2.05
CA ARG A 109 -10.77 4.32 -0.74
C ARG A 109 -11.50 3.52 0.33
N GLY A 110 -12.83 3.64 0.37
CA GLY A 110 -13.66 2.88 1.30
C GLY A 110 -13.55 1.37 1.08
N SER A 111 -13.56 0.93 -0.18
CA SER A 111 -13.41 -0.49 -0.53
C SER A 111 -12.02 -1.03 -0.21
N SER A 112 -10.96 -0.23 -0.41
CA SER A 112 -9.60 -0.56 -0.01
C SER A 112 -9.49 -0.74 1.51
N LEU A 113 -10.06 0.16 2.31
CA LEU A 113 -10.07 0.04 3.77
C LEU A 113 -10.87 -1.19 4.24
N VAL A 114 -12.03 -1.46 3.66
CA VAL A 114 -12.82 -2.68 3.95
C VAL A 114 -12.02 -3.94 3.59
N THR A 115 -11.34 -3.94 2.46
CA THR A 115 -10.44 -5.04 2.06
C THR A 115 -9.39 -5.28 3.14
N ILE A 116 -8.63 -4.24 3.50
CA ILE A 116 -7.58 -4.32 4.53
C ILE A 116 -8.14 -4.85 5.85
N TYR A 117 -9.27 -4.31 6.32
CA TYR A 117 -9.95 -4.79 7.52
C TYR A 117 -10.21 -6.31 7.48
N LEU A 118 -10.81 -6.78 6.39
CA LEU A 118 -11.16 -8.20 6.22
C LEU A 118 -9.91 -9.07 6.23
N LEU A 119 -8.83 -8.64 5.56
CA LEU A 119 -7.55 -9.35 5.56
C LEU A 119 -6.94 -9.42 6.96
N MET A 120 -6.91 -8.29 7.68
CA MET A 120 -6.34 -8.21 9.02
C MET A 120 -7.12 -9.04 10.05
N ARG A 121 -8.44 -9.23 9.86
CA ARG A 121 -9.26 -10.15 10.66
C ARG A 121 -9.23 -11.60 10.20
N GLY A 122 -8.40 -11.92 9.20
CA GLY A 122 -8.26 -13.28 8.67
C GLY A 122 -9.43 -13.74 7.80
N ARG A 123 -10.34 -12.84 7.39
CA ARG A 123 -11.44 -13.10 6.44
C ARG A 123 -10.91 -13.02 5.00
N TYR A 124 -9.87 -13.80 4.70
CA TYR A 124 -9.07 -13.67 3.47
C TYR A 124 -9.87 -13.81 2.18
N LEU A 125 -10.78 -14.77 2.10
CA LEU A 125 -11.60 -14.98 0.89
C LEU A 125 -12.56 -13.83 0.63
N GLU A 126 -13.15 -13.27 1.68
CA GLU A 126 -14.05 -12.12 1.57
C GLU A 126 -13.26 -10.86 1.20
N GLY A 127 -12.13 -10.63 1.88
CA GLY A 127 -11.22 -9.54 1.54
C GLY A 127 -10.73 -9.64 0.10
N TYR A 128 -10.34 -10.84 -0.36
CA TYR A 128 -9.94 -11.07 -1.75
C TYR A 128 -11.05 -10.79 -2.75
N HIS A 129 -12.30 -11.15 -2.45
CA HIS A 129 -13.44 -10.84 -3.30
C HIS A 129 -13.68 -9.32 -3.42
N VAL A 130 -13.67 -8.59 -2.30
CA VAL A 130 -13.79 -7.12 -2.30
C VAL A 130 -12.61 -6.48 -3.04
N HIS A 131 -11.40 -6.97 -2.81
CA HIS A 131 -10.17 -6.53 -3.49
C HIS A 131 -10.28 -6.65 -5.01
N CYS A 132 -10.71 -7.81 -5.52
CA CYS A 132 -10.82 -8.03 -6.96
C CYS A 132 -11.75 -7.00 -7.64
N GLY A 133 -12.89 -6.71 -7.01
CA GLY A 133 -13.81 -5.67 -7.49
C GLY A 133 -13.18 -4.28 -7.43
N THR A 134 -12.53 -3.95 -6.31
CA THR A 134 -11.86 -2.66 -6.08
C THR A 134 -10.73 -2.42 -7.08
N ALA A 135 -9.87 -3.41 -7.30
CA ALA A 135 -8.76 -3.36 -8.23
C ALA A 135 -9.24 -3.11 -9.66
N ARG A 136 -10.25 -3.86 -10.13
CA ARG A 136 -10.82 -3.65 -11.46
C ARG A 136 -11.48 -2.28 -11.59
N PHE A 137 -12.18 -1.83 -10.56
CA PHE A 137 -12.80 -0.51 -10.57
C PHE A 137 -11.74 0.60 -10.65
N ALA A 138 -10.62 0.47 -9.93
CA ALA A 138 -9.50 1.41 -10.02
C ALA A 138 -8.88 1.47 -11.43
N LEU A 139 -8.83 0.34 -12.15
CA LEU A 139 -8.43 0.33 -13.57
C LEU A 139 -9.42 1.10 -14.44
N SER A 140 -10.73 0.90 -14.25
CA SER A 140 -11.79 1.66 -14.94
C SER A 140 -11.79 3.15 -14.60
N CYS A 141 -11.28 3.52 -13.43
CA CYS A 141 -11.04 4.91 -13.03
C CYS A 141 -9.74 5.51 -13.62
N GLY A 142 -8.95 4.74 -14.36
CA GLY A 142 -7.69 5.21 -14.96
C GLY A 142 -6.52 5.33 -13.98
N LEU A 143 -6.69 4.90 -12.71
CA LEU A 143 -5.72 5.18 -11.66
C LEU A 143 -4.35 4.47 -11.83
N HIS A 144 -4.27 3.51 -12.75
CA HIS A 144 -3.08 2.75 -13.11
C HIS A 144 -2.18 3.43 -14.14
N ARG A 145 -2.56 4.62 -14.65
CA ARG A 145 -1.81 5.36 -15.68
C ARG A 145 -1.59 6.82 -15.33
N ILE A 146 -1.43 7.11 -14.04
CA ILE A 146 -1.23 8.46 -13.55
C ILE A 146 0.23 8.88 -13.73
N ASN A 147 0.48 9.82 -14.63
CA ASN A 147 1.82 10.31 -14.94
C ASN A 147 2.16 11.58 -14.14
N SER A 148 3.45 11.92 -14.04
CA SER A 148 3.90 13.12 -13.30
C SER A 148 3.39 14.44 -13.88
N ASN A 149 2.99 14.45 -15.15
CA ASN A 149 2.56 15.64 -15.89
C ASN A 149 1.06 15.63 -16.21
N GLU A 150 0.28 14.69 -15.65
CA GLU A 150 -1.14 14.51 -16.02
C GLU A 150 -1.97 15.79 -15.82
N LEU A 151 -1.72 16.55 -14.75
CA LEU A 151 -2.41 17.81 -14.50
C LEU A 151 -2.10 18.86 -15.59
N GLN A 152 -0.87 18.87 -16.11
CA GLN A 152 -0.48 19.78 -17.18
C GLN A 152 -1.08 19.36 -18.52
N GLU A 153 -1.02 18.07 -18.85
CA GLU A 153 -1.62 17.54 -20.08
C GLU A 153 -3.13 17.81 -20.13
N ALA A 154 -3.82 17.69 -18.99
CA ALA A 154 -5.24 18.02 -18.88
C ALA A 154 -5.55 19.52 -19.05
N GLN A 155 -4.60 20.41 -18.71
CA GLN A 155 -4.75 21.86 -18.84
C GLN A 155 -4.37 22.38 -20.24
N ASP A 156 -3.33 21.82 -20.84
CA ASP A 156 -2.78 22.23 -22.14
C ASP A 156 -3.59 21.65 -23.32
N ASP A 157 -4.24 20.49 -23.14
CA ASP A 157 -4.96 19.80 -24.20
C ASP A 157 -6.48 19.78 -23.92
N HIS A 158 -7.20 20.76 -24.48
CA HIS A 158 -8.66 20.78 -24.49
C HIS A 158 -9.30 19.63 -25.29
N SER A 159 -8.51 18.69 -25.83
CA SER A 159 -8.95 17.69 -26.81
C SER A 159 -8.44 16.25 -26.63
N THR A 160 -7.46 15.95 -25.77
CA THR A 160 -7.14 14.55 -25.43
C THR A 160 -7.95 14.09 -24.24
N SER A 161 -9.25 14.01 -24.50
CA SER A 161 -10.22 13.26 -23.73
C SER A 161 -9.63 11.97 -23.14
N ASN A 162 -9.81 11.81 -21.82
CA ASN A 162 -9.93 10.54 -21.10
C ASN A 162 -11.02 9.67 -21.74
N ILE A 163 -10.87 9.25 -23.01
CA ILE A 163 -11.84 8.41 -23.71
C ILE A 163 -11.80 7.04 -23.03
N GLY A 164 -12.67 6.85 -22.03
CA GLY A 164 -12.97 5.54 -21.44
C GLY A 164 -12.81 5.40 -19.94
N TYR A 165 -12.27 6.40 -19.22
CA TYR A 165 -12.16 6.32 -17.75
C TYR A 165 -13.34 6.95 -17.02
N LEU A 166 -13.67 6.40 -15.85
CA LEU A 166 -14.81 6.84 -15.03
C LEU A 166 -14.56 8.13 -14.24
N LEU A 167 -13.29 8.45 -13.96
CA LEU A 167 -12.93 9.69 -13.28
C LEU A 167 -12.49 10.74 -14.30
N SER A 168 -12.92 11.98 -14.07
CA SER A 168 -12.32 13.16 -14.73
C SER A 168 -10.84 13.28 -14.35
N PRO A 169 -10.01 13.99 -15.12
CA PRO A 169 -8.64 14.33 -14.70
C PRO A 169 -8.62 14.96 -13.30
N PRO A 170 -7.52 14.82 -12.53
CA PRO A 170 -7.38 15.52 -11.25
C PRO A 170 -7.43 17.04 -11.46
N GLU A 171 -8.07 17.77 -10.54
CA GLU A 171 -8.19 19.23 -10.61
C GLU A 171 -7.05 19.96 -9.88
N THR A 172 -6.39 19.27 -8.95
CA THR A 172 -5.32 19.82 -8.11
C THR A 172 -4.19 18.80 -7.91
N GLU A 173 -2.99 19.27 -7.59
CA GLU A 173 -1.86 18.42 -7.21
C GLU A 173 -2.19 17.57 -5.97
N VAL A 174 -2.91 18.15 -5.01
CA VAL A 174 -3.38 17.43 -3.83
C VAL A 174 -4.24 16.25 -4.25
N GLU A 175 -5.22 16.46 -5.14
CA GLU A 175 -6.08 15.38 -5.65
C GLU A 175 -5.28 14.31 -6.43
N LEU A 176 -4.29 14.73 -7.22
CA LEU A 176 -3.37 13.83 -7.92
C LEU A 176 -2.65 12.89 -6.93
N GLY A 177 -2.05 13.45 -5.88
CA GLY A 177 -1.39 12.66 -4.83
C GLY A 177 -2.35 11.73 -4.11
N ASP A 178 -3.57 12.19 -3.86
CA ASP A 178 -4.65 11.45 -3.21
C ASP A 178 -5.15 10.26 -4.06
N ARG A 179 -5.11 10.39 -5.40
CA ARG A 179 -5.44 9.33 -6.36
C ARG A 179 -4.30 8.32 -6.50
N LEU A 180 -3.05 8.80 -6.56
CA LEU A 180 -1.86 7.96 -6.58
C LEU A 180 -1.77 7.08 -5.33
N ASN A 181 -1.90 7.67 -4.14
CA ASN A 181 -1.85 6.92 -2.89
C ASN A 181 -2.94 5.84 -2.82
N ALA A 182 -4.16 6.15 -3.26
CA ALA A 182 -5.25 5.17 -3.30
C ALA A 182 -4.96 3.99 -4.26
N PHE A 183 -4.44 4.27 -5.47
CA PHE A 183 -4.05 3.22 -6.40
C PHE A 183 -2.94 2.33 -5.83
N TRP A 184 -1.90 2.95 -5.29
CA TRP A 184 -0.75 2.23 -4.77
C TRP A 184 -1.07 1.42 -3.52
N GLN A 185 -2.06 1.83 -2.72
CA GLN A 185 -2.58 0.99 -1.65
C GLN A 185 -3.28 -0.27 -2.17
N ILE A 186 -4.05 -0.16 -3.26
CA ILE A 186 -4.65 -1.33 -3.92
C ILE A 186 -3.56 -2.23 -4.48
N TYR A 187 -2.52 -1.65 -5.09
CA TYR A 187 -1.36 -2.41 -5.54
C TYR A 187 -0.65 -3.14 -4.40
N TRP A 188 -0.41 -2.46 -3.28
CA TRP A 188 0.17 -3.06 -2.09
C TRP A 188 -0.67 -4.26 -1.60
N CYS A 189 -2.00 -4.12 -1.51
CA CYS A 189 -2.90 -5.22 -1.16
C CYS A 189 -2.84 -6.37 -2.17
N ASP A 190 -2.82 -6.07 -3.47
CA ASP A 190 -2.75 -7.06 -4.55
C ASP A 190 -1.47 -7.89 -4.48
N LYS A 191 -0.33 -7.24 -4.21
CA LYS A 191 0.96 -7.92 -4.04
C LYS A 191 1.01 -8.71 -2.74
N LEU A 192 0.46 -8.21 -1.64
CA LEU A 192 0.35 -8.97 -0.41
C LEU A 192 -0.45 -10.28 -0.62
N LEU A 193 -1.63 -10.17 -1.24
CA LEU A 193 -2.51 -11.30 -1.54
C LEU A 193 -1.88 -12.30 -2.51
N SER A 194 -1.24 -11.83 -3.57
CA SER A 194 -0.66 -12.73 -4.58
C SER A 194 0.66 -13.36 -4.15
N THR A 195 1.54 -12.61 -3.48
CA THR A 195 2.87 -13.10 -3.11
C THR A 195 2.88 -13.88 -1.79
N LEU A 196 2.11 -13.46 -0.78
CA LEU A 196 2.11 -14.13 0.52
C LEU A 196 1.02 -15.20 0.63
N MET A 197 -0.18 -14.92 0.10
CA MET A 197 -1.34 -15.82 0.25
C MET A 197 -1.56 -16.72 -0.97
N GLY A 198 -0.79 -16.52 -2.06
CA GLY A 198 -0.88 -17.33 -3.27
C GLY A 198 -2.16 -17.12 -4.08
N PHE A 199 -2.91 -16.04 -3.85
CA PHE A 199 -4.06 -15.70 -4.67
C PHE A 199 -3.65 -15.23 -6.07
N VAL A 200 -4.57 -15.29 -7.03
CA VAL A 200 -4.34 -14.71 -8.37
C VAL A 200 -4.36 -13.19 -8.25
N ALA A 201 -3.33 -12.52 -8.76
CA ALA A 201 -3.29 -11.06 -8.82
C ALA A 201 -4.49 -10.51 -9.61
N ALA A 202 -5.21 -9.54 -9.04
CA ALA A 202 -6.32 -8.87 -9.69
C ALA A 202 -5.83 -7.74 -10.61
N LEU A 203 -4.66 -7.17 -10.31
CA LEU A 203 -4.01 -6.17 -11.14
C LEU A 203 -3.13 -6.81 -12.24
N PRO A 204 -2.98 -6.13 -13.39
CA PRO A 204 -2.14 -6.59 -14.49
C PRO A 204 -0.65 -6.56 -14.12
N GLY A 205 0.10 -7.52 -14.66
CA GLY A 205 1.49 -7.78 -14.23
C GLY A 205 2.61 -7.07 -15.00
N GLN A 206 2.33 -6.41 -16.12
CA GLN A 206 3.37 -5.81 -16.99
C GLN A 206 3.02 -4.38 -17.41
N ALA A 207 3.94 -3.44 -17.15
CA ALA A 207 3.83 -2.04 -17.55
C ALA A 207 3.74 -1.84 -19.08
N GLU A 208 4.32 -2.75 -19.86
CA GLU A 208 4.33 -2.68 -21.33
C GLU A 208 3.04 -3.15 -22.01
N SER A 209 2.11 -3.74 -21.25
CA SER A 209 0.79 -4.10 -21.78
C SER A 209 -0.10 -2.86 -21.90
N PRO A 210 -1.09 -2.83 -22.82
CA PRO A 210 -2.02 -1.70 -22.92
C PRO A 210 -2.81 -1.47 -21.62
N ASP A 211 -3.01 -2.49 -20.80
CA ASP A 211 -3.61 -2.40 -19.46
C ASP A 211 -2.55 -2.30 -18.35
N GLY A 212 -1.28 -2.10 -18.71
CA GLY A 212 -0.15 -2.11 -17.80
C GLY A 212 -0.16 -0.96 -16.81
N ILE A 213 0.45 -1.20 -15.65
CA ILE A 213 0.63 -0.16 -14.63
C ILE A 213 1.73 0.79 -15.12
N ALA A 214 1.32 2.01 -15.47
CA ALA A 214 2.18 3.11 -15.89
C ALA A 214 2.23 4.24 -14.86
N SER A 215 1.43 4.17 -13.78
CA SER A 215 1.45 5.18 -12.73
C SER A 215 2.84 5.37 -12.14
N VAL A 216 3.19 6.61 -11.84
CA VAL A 216 4.41 6.96 -11.08
C VAL A 216 4.24 6.56 -9.61
N PHE A 217 5.33 6.18 -8.92
CA PHE A 217 5.33 5.90 -7.50
C PHE A 217 4.86 7.13 -6.69
N PRO A 218 4.16 6.92 -5.56
CA PRO A 218 3.59 8.02 -4.79
C PRO A 218 4.67 8.77 -4.02
N ARG A 219 4.54 10.10 -3.91
CA ARG A 219 5.39 10.95 -3.06
C ARG A 219 4.71 11.16 -1.69
N GLU A 220 5.45 11.76 -0.75
CA GLU A 220 4.87 12.22 0.51
C GLU A 220 3.78 13.26 0.22
N ILE A 221 2.75 13.33 1.08
CA ILE A 221 1.57 14.18 0.83
C ILE A 221 1.97 15.66 0.72
N GLU A 222 2.92 16.09 1.55
CA GLU A 222 3.45 17.45 1.62
C GLU A 222 4.02 17.90 0.27
N TYR A 223 4.54 16.95 -0.53
CA TYR A 223 5.06 17.24 -1.86
C TYR A 223 3.99 17.82 -2.80
N TYR A 224 2.78 17.28 -2.70
CA TYR A 224 1.63 17.71 -3.51
C TYR A 224 1.01 19.00 -2.97
N GLU A 225 1.11 19.26 -1.66
CA GLU A 225 0.65 20.51 -1.05
C GLU A 225 1.50 21.70 -1.50
N ASP A 226 2.82 21.50 -1.60
CA ASP A 226 3.77 22.53 -2.03
C ASP A 226 3.75 22.76 -3.55
N ASN A 227 2.91 22.04 -4.32
CA ASN A 227 2.86 22.04 -5.78
C ASN A 227 4.25 21.84 -6.40
N LEU A 228 5.09 21.02 -5.76
CA LEU A 228 6.42 20.73 -6.25
C LEU A 228 6.29 19.85 -7.48
N ARG A 229 6.90 20.30 -8.58
CA ARG A 229 6.80 19.60 -9.87
C ARG A 229 7.68 18.37 -9.88
N THR A 230 7.10 17.23 -10.22
CA THR A 230 7.88 16.01 -10.45
C THR A 230 8.70 16.13 -11.73
N SER A 231 10.03 16.18 -11.60
CA SER A 231 10.91 15.97 -12.76
C SER A 231 11.11 14.47 -12.98
N GLY A 232 10.42 13.92 -13.99
CA GLY A 232 10.58 12.54 -14.43
C GLY A 232 9.47 11.58 -13.97
N ASN A 233 9.28 10.54 -14.76
CA ASN A 233 8.41 9.42 -14.44
C ASN A 233 9.24 8.42 -13.60
N ASP A 234 8.86 8.20 -12.35
CA ASP A 234 9.45 7.17 -11.47
C ASP A 234 8.45 6.01 -11.39
N THR A 235 8.46 5.12 -12.39
CA THR A 235 7.49 4.03 -12.55
C THR A 235 8.10 2.67 -12.25
N ILE A 236 7.27 1.61 -12.27
CA ILE A 236 7.74 0.22 -12.23
C ILE A 236 8.72 -0.06 -13.37
N LEU A 237 8.49 0.50 -14.56
CA LEU A 237 9.38 0.29 -15.70
C LEU A 237 10.76 0.90 -15.44
N ASP A 238 10.81 2.09 -14.84
CA ASP A 238 12.06 2.79 -14.51
C ASP A 238 12.84 2.05 -13.42
N LEU A 239 12.14 1.48 -12.42
CA LEU A 239 12.71 0.63 -11.37
C LEU A 239 13.39 -0.61 -11.95
N LEU A 240 12.72 -1.29 -12.89
CA LEU A 240 13.21 -2.54 -13.47
C LEU A 240 14.26 -2.32 -14.57
N SER A 241 14.31 -1.13 -15.16
CA SER A 241 15.22 -0.83 -16.27
C SER A 241 16.69 -0.74 -15.83
N PRO A 242 17.61 -1.46 -16.49
CA PRO A 242 19.04 -1.40 -16.18
C PRO A 242 19.69 -0.07 -16.60
N GLN A 243 19.05 0.67 -17.49
CA GLN A 243 19.53 1.93 -18.07
C GLN A 243 19.04 3.17 -17.34
N SER A 244 18.20 3.02 -16.30
CA SER A 244 17.86 4.08 -15.35
C SER A 244 19.07 4.34 -14.43
N ILE A 245 20.23 4.59 -15.05
CA ILE A 245 21.39 5.18 -14.43
C ILE A 245 21.04 6.66 -14.39
N ALA A 246 20.60 7.11 -13.23
CA ALA A 246 20.89 8.46 -12.79
C ALA A 246 20.71 9.56 -13.87
N THR A 247 19.49 10.07 -14.03
CA THR A 247 19.37 11.47 -13.66
C THR A 247 19.47 11.53 -12.15
N VAL A 248 20.71 11.41 -11.64
CA VAL A 248 21.14 12.13 -10.44
C VAL A 248 21.01 13.59 -10.85
N SER A 249 19.77 14.05 -10.92
CA SER A 249 19.50 15.46 -10.75
C SER A 249 19.98 15.74 -9.35
N THR A 250 20.84 16.72 -9.25
CA THR A 250 21.54 17.22 -8.05
C THR A 250 20.63 17.66 -6.91
N ASN A 251 19.34 17.34 -6.97
CA ASN A 251 18.36 17.46 -5.91
C ASN A 251 17.99 16.03 -5.47
N GLN A 252 18.63 15.56 -4.39
CA GLN A 252 18.30 14.32 -3.68
C GLN A 252 16.82 14.29 -3.33
N GLN A 253 15.97 13.74 -4.19
CA GLN A 253 14.58 13.53 -3.85
C GLN A 253 14.44 12.10 -3.33
N THR A 254 14.37 11.99 -2.01
CA THR A 254 14.23 10.71 -1.30
C THR A 254 12.86 10.10 -1.59
N ASP A 255 12.82 8.79 -1.79
CA ASP A 255 11.56 8.05 -1.89
C ASP A 255 10.73 8.23 -0.60
N SER A 256 9.41 8.30 -0.75
CA SER A 256 8.50 8.22 0.38
C SER A 256 8.65 6.87 1.09
N SER A 257 8.30 6.82 2.38
CA SER A 257 8.31 5.55 3.13
C SER A 257 7.47 4.48 2.43
N PHE A 258 6.35 4.89 1.85
CA PHE A 258 5.46 3.99 1.12
C PHE A 258 6.05 3.54 -0.23
N ALA A 259 6.63 4.46 -1.01
CA ALA A 259 7.27 4.12 -2.28
C ALA A 259 8.40 3.10 -2.11
N MET A 260 9.20 3.21 -1.04
CA MET A 260 10.23 2.21 -0.74
C MET A 260 9.63 0.80 -0.56
N VAL A 261 8.54 0.67 0.21
CA VAL A 261 7.86 -0.62 0.41
C VAL A 261 7.29 -1.17 -0.90
N LEU A 262 6.69 -0.31 -1.73
CA LEU A 262 6.13 -0.69 -3.03
C LEU A 262 7.20 -1.17 -4.02
N LYS A 263 8.34 -0.47 -4.08
CA LYS A 263 9.49 -0.85 -4.92
C LYS A 263 10.04 -2.21 -4.48
N ALA A 264 10.20 -2.42 -3.16
CA ALA A 264 10.64 -3.71 -2.62
C ALA A 264 9.67 -4.86 -2.98
N LEU A 265 8.35 -4.67 -2.78
CA LEU A 265 7.34 -5.68 -3.12
C LEU A 265 7.32 -6.00 -4.61
N THR A 266 7.51 -4.99 -5.45
CA THR A 266 7.59 -5.17 -6.90
C THR A 266 8.76 -6.08 -7.24
N LEU A 267 9.96 -5.83 -6.71
CA LEU A 267 11.14 -6.67 -6.96
C LEU A 267 10.93 -8.11 -6.48
N LEU A 268 10.29 -8.31 -5.32
CA LEU A 268 9.96 -9.65 -4.80
C LEU A 268 8.97 -10.40 -5.70
N GLU A 269 7.91 -9.73 -6.15
CA GLU A 269 6.93 -10.34 -7.07
C GLU A 269 7.61 -10.77 -8.38
N GLN A 270 8.45 -9.92 -8.95
CA GLN A 270 9.18 -10.21 -10.18
C GLN A 270 10.15 -11.38 -9.98
N ALA A 271 10.84 -11.45 -8.84
CA ALA A 271 11.74 -12.55 -8.49
C ALA A 271 10.99 -13.88 -8.40
N ASN A 272 9.84 -13.90 -7.72
CA ASN A 272 8.98 -15.08 -7.59
C ASN A 272 8.45 -15.53 -8.96
N ARG A 273 7.99 -14.59 -9.78
CA ARG A 273 7.45 -14.88 -11.12
C ARG A 273 8.52 -15.45 -12.06
N LEU A 274 9.68 -14.80 -12.14
CA LEU A 274 10.81 -15.29 -12.94
C LEU A 274 11.29 -16.66 -12.43
N GLY A 275 11.37 -16.85 -11.11
CA GLY A 275 11.72 -18.14 -10.50
C GLY A 275 10.74 -19.24 -10.87
N HIS A 276 9.44 -18.96 -10.83
CA HIS A 276 8.40 -19.90 -11.27
C HIS A 276 8.51 -20.22 -12.76
N MET A 277 8.70 -19.22 -13.62
CA MET A 277 8.89 -19.41 -15.07
C MET A 277 10.14 -20.25 -15.35
N HIS A 278 11.24 -20.00 -14.64
CA HIS A 278 12.46 -20.79 -14.77
C HIS A 278 12.25 -22.25 -14.35
N ARG A 279 11.59 -22.50 -13.22
CA ARG A 279 11.27 -23.88 -12.76
C ARG A 279 10.36 -24.61 -13.73
N SER A 280 9.38 -23.92 -14.30
CA SER A 280 8.41 -24.50 -15.24
C SER A 280 9.02 -24.77 -16.62
N LYS A 281 9.84 -23.84 -17.12
CA LYS A 281 10.51 -23.93 -18.42
C LYS A 281 11.86 -23.20 -18.35
N PRO A 282 12.94 -23.90 -18.00
CA PRO A 282 14.27 -23.31 -17.94
C PRO A 282 14.67 -22.74 -19.31
N SER A 283 15.19 -21.51 -19.34
CA SER A 283 15.69 -20.87 -20.56
C SER A 283 16.81 -19.89 -20.21
N GLU A 284 17.72 -19.65 -21.16
CA GLU A 284 18.77 -18.64 -21.01
C GLU A 284 18.18 -17.23 -20.84
N SER A 285 17.05 -16.95 -21.49
CA SER A 285 16.32 -15.69 -21.34
C SER A 285 15.80 -15.49 -19.90
N ASN A 286 15.30 -16.54 -19.25
CA ASN A 286 14.87 -16.46 -17.85
C ASN A 286 16.06 -16.17 -16.91
N ILE A 287 17.23 -16.75 -17.19
CA ILE A 287 18.45 -16.50 -16.41
C ILE A 287 18.95 -15.07 -16.64
N ALA A 288 18.92 -14.57 -17.88
CA ALA A 288 19.29 -13.21 -18.20
C ALA A 288 18.38 -12.20 -17.48
N ALA A 289 17.05 -12.40 -17.53
CA ALA A 289 16.08 -11.56 -16.83
C ALA A 289 16.29 -11.59 -15.30
N LEU A 290 16.62 -12.75 -14.71
CA LEU A 290 16.95 -12.84 -13.29
C LEU A 290 18.21 -12.04 -12.93
N LYS A 291 19.23 -12.04 -13.79
CA LYS A 291 20.45 -11.25 -13.59
C LYS A 291 20.18 -9.75 -13.68
N GLU A 292 19.36 -9.31 -14.65
CA GLU A 292 18.92 -7.91 -14.76
C GLU A 292 18.13 -7.48 -13.52
N LEU A 293 17.20 -8.32 -13.06
CA LEU A 293 16.45 -8.06 -11.83
C LEU A 293 17.36 -8.00 -10.60
N HIS A 294 18.41 -8.81 -10.52
CA HIS A 294 19.40 -8.76 -9.45
C HIS A 294 20.10 -7.40 -9.39
N VAL A 295 20.56 -6.89 -10.54
CA VAL A 295 21.19 -5.57 -10.65
C VAL A 295 20.23 -4.45 -10.24
N ALA A 296 18.97 -4.52 -10.67
CA ALA A 296 17.94 -3.58 -10.22
C ALA A 296 17.72 -3.64 -8.71
N THR A 297 17.68 -4.84 -8.14
CA THR A 297 17.48 -5.07 -6.70
C THR A 297 18.65 -4.56 -5.87
N ASP A 298 19.90 -4.79 -6.28
CA ASP A 298 21.08 -4.27 -5.57
C ASP A 298 21.15 -2.74 -5.59
N ARG A 299 20.83 -2.13 -6.74
CA ARG A 299 20.75 -0.67 -6.88
C ARG A 299 19.69 -0.09 -5.95
N PHE A 300 18.51 -0.69 -5.88
CA PHE A 300 17.47 -0.28 -4.95
C PHE A 300 17.87 -0.54 -3.49
N ALA A 301 18.49 -1.67 -3.17
CA ALA A 301 18.96 -1.97 -1.81
C ALA A 301 19.94 -0.91 -1.29
N ALA A 302 20.75 -0.32 -2.18
CA ALA A 302 21.67 0.77 -1.86
C ALA A 302 20.98 2.12 -1.58
N THR A 303 19.73 2.30 -1.99
CA THR A 303 18.95 3.53 -1.68
C THR A 303 18.21 3.43 -0.34
N ILE A 304 18.05 2.23 0.22
CA ILE A 304 17.35 2.04 1.51
C ILE A 304 18.26 2.51 2.67
N PRO A 305 17.78 3.41 3.55
CA PRO A 305 18.54 3.88 4.72
C PRO A 305 19.01 2.73 5.62
N ALA A 306 20.24 2.81 6.14
CA ALA A 306 20.78 1.80 7.05
C ALA A 306 19.97 1.74 8.35
N VAL A 307 19.72 0.53 8.85
CA VAL A 307 19.10 0.32 10.17
C VAL A 307 20.20 0.41 11.21
N THR A 308 20.30 1.53 11.92
CA THR A 308 21.13 1.63 13.12
C THR A 308 20.48 0.83 14.25
N ALA A 309 21.27 0.03 14.97
CA ALA A 309 20.81 -0.54 16.24
C ALA A 309 20.35 0.61 17.15
N PRO A 310 19.26 0.45 17.93
CA PRO A 310 18.94 1.44 18.95
C PRO A 310 20.13 1.49 19.91
N ASP A 311 20.86 2.60 19.89
CA ASP A 311 21.90 2.87 20.88
C ASP A 311 21.28 2.72 22.27
N GLU A 312 22.04 2.12 23.18
CA GLU A 312 21.64 1.96 24.58
C GLU A 312 21.13 3.30 25.14
N ILE A 313 19.90 3.29 25.65
CA ILE A 313 19.22 4.38 26.35
C ILE A 313 18.67 5.49 25.42
N VAL A 314 17.56 5.19 24.74
CA VAL A 314 16.56 6.20 24.41
C VAL A 314 15.23 5.75 25.02
N GLU A 315 14.70 6.56 25.94
CA GLU A 315 13.41 6.41 26.59
C GLU A 315 12.31 6.05 25.55
N GLU A 316 11.67 4.90 25.74
CA GLU A 316 10.33 4.39 25.32
C GLU A 316 9.56 4.95 24.10
N SER A 317 10.15 5.78 23.23
CA SER A 317 9.37 6.59 22.28
C SER A 317 9.84 6.54 20.81
N SER A 318 10.84 5.72 20.46
CA SER A 318 11.41 5.70 19.09
C SER A 318 11.17 4.41 18.29
N ALA A 319 10.82 3.29 18.93
CA ALA A 319 10.55 2.01 18.21
C ALA A 319 9.24 2.03 17.39
N SER A 320 8.42 3.07 17.54
CA SER A 320 7.14 3.26 16.86
C SER A 320 7.16 4.35 15.79
N ASP A 321 8.33 4.82 15.34
CA ASP A 321 8.41 5.73 14.20
C ASP A 321 7.96 4.98 12.92
N PRO A 322 6.88 5.41 12.26
CA PRO A 322 6.37 4.78 11.02
C PRO A 322 7.44 4.69 9.93
N THR A 323 8.34 5.66 9.88
CA THR A 323 9.48 5.70 8.94
C THR A 323 10.43 4.53 9.19
N SER A 324 10.73 4.26 10.46
CA SER A 324 11.60 3.15 10.87
C SER A 324 10.98 1.79 10.53
N ILE A 325 9.66 1.63 10.71
CA ILE A 325 8.95 0.39 10.34
C ILE A 325 8.96 0.18 8.82
N ALA A 326 8.68 1.22 8.03
CA ALA A 326 8.68 1.13 6.57
C ALA A 326 10.07 0.78 6.01
N VAL A 327 11.14 1.34 6.59
CA VAL A 327 12.53 0.99 6.23
C VAL A 327 12.83 -0.48 6.54
N LEU A 328 12.41 -0.98 7.71
CA LEU A 328 12.57 -2.39 8.08
C LEU A 328 11.79 -3.31 7.12
N MET A 329 10.55 -2.96 6.78
CA MET A 329 9.74 -3.69 5.80
C MET A 329 10.42 -3.73 4.44
N ALA A 330 10.77 -2.56 3.88
CA ALA A 330 11.40 -2.46 2.56
C ALA A 330 12.70 -3.27 2.50
N ARG A 331 13.54 -3.19 3.54
CA ARG A 331 14.79 -3.95 3.64
C ARG A 331 14.54 -5.46 3.71
N THR A 332 13.59 -5.90 4.53
CA THR A 332 13.23 -7.32 4.68
C THR A 332 12.70 -7.90 3.38
N ILE A 333 11.80 -7.18 2.71
CA ILE A 333 11.20 -7.60 1.44
C ILE A 333 12.26 -7.64 0.32
N THR A 334 13.17 -6.67 0.29
CA THR A 334 14.29 -6.63 -0.68
C THR A 334 15.23 -7.82 -0.49
N LEU A 335 15.58 -8.16 0.76
CA LEU A 335 16.34 -9.37 1.06
C LEU A 335 15.56 -10.63 0.67
N GLY A 336 14.24 -10.64 0.82
CA GLY A 336 13.36 -11.70 0.33
C GLY A 336 13.43 -11.86 -1.19
N ALA A 337 13.48 -10.76 -1.95
CA ALA A 337 13.64 -10.79 -3.41
C ALA A 337 15.00 -11.40 -3.80
N LEU A 338 16.09 -10.97 -3.15
CA LEU A 338 17.43 -11.55 -3.33
C LEU A 338 17.46 -13.04 -3.00
N LEU A 339 16.82 -13.44 -1.90
CA LEU A 339 16.70 -14.84 -1.50
C LEU A 339 15.95 -15.66 -2.57
N ALA A 340 14.81 -15.17 -3.08
CA ALA A 340 14.02 -15.84 -4.10
C ALA A 340 14.77 -16.00 -5.44
N MET A 341 15.50 -14.97 -5.86
CA MET A 341 16.36 -15.02 -7.05
C MET A 341 17.46 -16.06 -6.90
N ASN A 342 18.23 -15.97 -5.80
CA ASN A 342 19.33 -16.90 -5.53
C ASN A 342 18.85 -18.34 -5.37
N ASN A 343 17.66 -18.56 -4.77
CA ASN A 343 17.08 -19.89 -4.64
C ASN A 343 16.80 -20.56 -5.99
N THR A 344 16.55 -19.77 -7.04
CA THR A 344 16.27 -20.29 -8.38
C THR A 344 17.49 -20.96 -9.01
N THR A 345 18.71 -20.51 -8.70
CA THR A 345 19.96 -21.03 -9.27
C THR A 345 20.87 -21.74 -8.26
N ALA A 346 20.51 -21.75 -6.97
CA ALA A 346 21.32 -22.27 -5.87
C ALA A 346 21.70 -23.75 -5.98
N THR A 347 20.93 -24.57 -6.70
CA THR A 347 21.25 -25.99 -6.90
C THR A 347 22.42 -26.21 -7.85
N THR A 348 22.70 -25.22 -8.71
CA THR A 348 23.73 -25.29 -9.75
C THR A 348 24.88 -24.31 -9.53
N ASP A 349 24.71 -23.32 -8.66
CA ASP A 349 25.69 -22.26 -8.40
C ASP A 349 25.96 -22.13 -6.89
N ALA A 350 27.18 -22.47 -6.47
CA ALA A 350 27.62 -22.37 -5.08
C ALA A 350 27.65 -20.92 -4.57
N GLN A 351 27.90 -19.94 -5.45
CA GLN A 351 27.85 -18.54 -5.08
C GLN A 351 26.42 -18.11 -4.76
N ALA A 352 25.46 -18.49 -5.60
CA ALA A 352 24.04 -18.26 -5.36
C ALA A 352 23.56 -18.95 -4.06
N TYR A 353 24.03 -20.17 -3.78
CA TYR A 353 23.73 -20.85 -2.51
C TYR A 353 24.20 -20.07 -1.29
N ASN A 354 25.45 -19.58 -1.30
CA ASN A 354 25.99 -18.78 -0.19
C ASN A 354 25.25 -17.44 -0.04
N ALA A 355 24.98 -16.74 -1.15
CA ALA A 355 24.23 -15.49 -1.15
C ALA A 355 22.83 -15.67 -0.56
N ARG A 356 22.14 -16.78 -0.88
CA ARG A 356 20.85 -17.15 -0.29
C ARG A 356 20.92 -17.29 1.24
N LEU A 357 21.95 -17.97 1.76
CA LEU A 357 22.15 -18.14 3.21
C LEU A 357 22.42 -16.80 3.89
N THR A 358 23.22 -15.92 3.25
CA THR A 358 23.48 -14.58 3.75
C THR A 358 22.19 -13.76 3.85
N SER A 359 21.35 -13.73 2.81
CA SER A 359 20.06 -13.03 2.85
C SER A 359 19.15 -13.58 3.95
N ALA A 360 19.06 -14.90 4.10
CA ALA A 360 18.27 -15.54 5.15
C ALA A 360 18.76 -15.17 6.56
N GLY A 361 20.08 -15.16 6.77
CA GLY A 361 20.69 -14.74 8.04
C GLY A 361 20.38 -13.30 8.40
N TYR A 362 20.44 -12.38 7.42
CA TYR A 362 20.07 -10.98 7.64
C TYR A 362 18.59 -10.81 7.96
N ILE A 363 17.69 -11.49 7.24
CA ILE A 363 16.25 -11.46 7.54
C ILE A 363 16.00 -11.93 8.98
N ALA A 364 16.60 -13.06 9.38
CA ALA A 364 16.47 -13.55 10.75
C ALA A 364 17.00 -12.55 11.78
N SER A 365 18.09 -11.83 11.49
CA SER A 365 18.62 -10.79 12.38
C SER A 365 17.68 -9.59 12.53
N LEU A 366 16.97 -9.21 11.46
CA LEU A 366 16.02 -8.10 11.47
C LEU A 366 14.79 -8.39 12.35
N VAL A 367 14.39 -9.65 12.50
CA VAL A 367 13.27 -10.02 13.38
C VAL A 367 13.54 -9.60 14.83
N PHE A 368 14.81 -9.65 15.27
CA PHE A 368 15.19 -9.26 16.63
C PHE A 368 15.10 -7.75 16.87
N TYR A 369 15.07 -6.92 15.82
CA TYR A 369 14.86 -5.47 15.96
C TYR A 369 13.43 -5.11 16.39
N PHE A 370 12.45 -5.98 16.15
CA PHE A 370 11.09 -5.75 16.63
C PHE A 370 10.98 -5.98 18.15
N GLY A 371 11.89 -6.73 18.78
CA GLY A 371 11.83 -7.03 20.21
C GLY A 371 10.56 -7.82 20.61
N PRO A 372 10.52 -8.38 21.84
CA PRO A 372 9.38 -9.17 22.30
C PRO A 372 8.08 -8.37 22.46
N GLU A 373 8.17 -7.05 22.63
CA GLU A 373 7.00 -6.19 22.86
C GLU A 373 6.41 -5.60 21.57
N ASN A 374 7.15 -5.56 20.45
CA ASN A 374 6.62 -5.08 19.16
C ASN A 374 6.31 -6.19 18.14
N TYR A 375 6.18 -7.45 18.57
CA TYR A 375 5.71 -8.53 17.67
C TYR A 375 4.32 -8.23 17.08
N GLY A 376 3.44 -7.51 17.79
CA GLY A 376 2.17 -7.03 17.24
C GLY A 376 2.34 -6.03 16.09
N ASN A 377 3.48 -5.32 16.01
CA ASN A 377 3.82 -4.49 14.85
C ASN A 377 4.41 -5.33 13.70
N ALA A 378 4.93 -6.53 13.97
CA ALA A 378 5.36 -7.48 12.93
C ALA A 378 4.15 -8.06 12.17
N ASP A 379 3.00 -8.21 12.83
CA ASP A 379 1.72 -8.58 12.18
C ASP A 379 1.27 -7.52 11.17
N LEU A 380 1.48 -6.23 11.48
CA LEU A 380 1.23 -5.10 10.58
C LEU A 380 2.27 -5.02 9.46
N ALA A 381 3.53 -5.40 9.73
CA ALA A 381 4.61 -5.39 8.77
C ALA A 381 4.61 -6.55 7.77
N THR A 382 4.02 -7.67 8.16
CA THR A 382 3.94 -8.87 7.31
C THR A 382 2.53 -9.13 6.79
N GLY A 383 1.52 -8.44 7.31
CA GLY A 383 0.11 -8.68 6.99
C GLY A 383 -0.40 -10.04 7.48
N VAL A 384 0.36 -10.74 8.33
CA VAL A 384 0.02 -12.06 8.84
C VAL A 384 0.16 -12.06 10.35
N ARG A 385 -0.90 -12.47 11.05
CA ARG A 385 -0.99 -12.60 12.51
C ARG A 385 -0.04 -13.64 13.14
N ASP A 386 0.77 -14.26 12.29
CA ASP A 386 1.71 -15.31 12.65
C ASP A 386 2.97 -15.13 11.79
N PRO A 387 4.06 -14.53 12.31
CA PRO A 387 5.30 -14.35 11.55
C PRO A 387 5.89 -15.67 11.02
N TRP A 388 5.44 -16.82 11.55
CA TRP A 388 5.81 -18.16 11.07
C TRP A 388 5.08 -18.58 9.79
N MET A 389 3.94 -17.96 9.44
CA MET A 389 3.28 -18.20 8.15
C MET A 389 4.07 -17.58 6.99
N SER A 390 4.65 -16.40 7.18
CA SER A 390 5.53 -15.76 6.19
C SER A 390 6.73 -16.65 5.86
N LEU A 391 7.31 -17.33 6.86
CA LEU A 391 8.40 -18.29 6.65
C LEU A 391 7.95 -19.61 6.00
N LYS A 392 6.70 -20.04 6.22
CA LYS A 392 6.14 -21.23 5.56
C LYS A 392 5.85 -21.01 4.08
N ALA A 393 5.65 -19.77 3.64
CA ALA A 393 5.53 -19.43 2.21
C ALA A 393 6.87 -19.51 1.45
N PHE A 394 8.01 -19.55 2.17
CA PHE A 394 9.36 -19.63 1.60
C PHE A 394 10.03 -21.01 1.73
N ASN A 395 9.33 -22.01 2.30
CA ASN A 395 9.70 -23.43 2.23
C ASN A 395 8.83 -24.14 1.21
#